data_AF-A0A516GCF1-F1
#
_entry.id   AF-A0A516GCF1-F1
#
_cell.length_a   1.000
_cell.length_b   1.000
_cell.length_c   1.000
_cell.angle_alpha   90.00
_cell.angle_beta   90.00
_cell.angle_gamma   90.00
#
_symmetry.space_group_name_H-M   'P 1'
#
loop_
_entity.id
_entity.type
_entity.pdbx_description
1 polymer ?
#
loop_
_entity_poly.entity_id
_entity_poly.type
_entity_poly.pdbx_seq_one_letter_code
_entity_poly.pdbx_strand_id
1 'polypeptide(L)'
;MTSTNQLMTLRMLSGAFIGGIAILTALMVVIAPDMVVPEPWVIAVLLGLVAAGAVLSLVLVGTLPAAPQGATLTELLSKVQAVHIMRLAVTEAPAIIAIVLMFLAEEPSWVTVAIAAVPTIVVMLALVFPHEGVLRRYEKALDAGGARTQFTDKLLGRVA
;
A
#
# COMPACT_ATOMS: atom_id res chain seq x y z
N MET A 1 -6.84 24.65 2.15
CA MET A 1 -6.79 23.61 1.09
C MET A 1 -8.15 22.96 1.02
N THR A 2 -8.72 22.77 -0.17
CA THR A 2 -9.99 22.06 -0.34
C THR A 2 -9.79 20.56 -0.10
N SER A 3 -10.82 19.87 0.40
CA SER A 3 -10.78 18.42 0.68
C SER A 3 -10.39 17.57 -0.54
N THR A 4 -10.78 18.01 -1.73
CA THR A 4 -10.40 17.42 -3.02
C THR A 4 -8.88 17.39 -3.22
N ASN A 5 -8.16 18.45 -2.83
CA ASN A 5 -6.70 18.50 -2.99
C ASN A 5 -6.02 17.49 -2.05
N GLN A 6 -6.55 17.29 -0.85
CA GLN A 6 -5.99 16.36 0.14
C GLN A 6 -6.15 14.89 -0.29
N LEU A 7 -7.31 14.54 -0.85
CA LEU A 7 -7.53 13.21 -1.42
C LEU A 7 -6.62 12.95 -2.63
N MET A 8 -6.43 13.96 -3.48
CA MET A 8 -5.55 13.87 -4.64
C MET A 8 -4.09 13.62 -4.21
N THR A 9 -3.61 14.27 -3.15
CA THR A 9 -2.29 13.99 -2.57
C THR A 9 -2.13 12.54 -2.14
N LEU A 10 -3.10 11.96 -1.42
CA LEU A 10 -3.05 10.56 -1.01
C LEU A 10 -3.04 9.60 -2.21
N ARG A 11 -3.83 9.91 -3.25
CA ARG A 11 -3.87 9.13 -4.49
C ARG A 11 -2.57 9.22 -5.26
N MET A 12 -1.97 10.40 -5.36
CA MET A 12 -0.67 10.60 -6.00
C MET A 12 0.42 9.84 -5.27
N LEU A 13 0.45 9.90 -3.94
CA LEU A 13 1.42 9.17 -3.14
C LEU A 13 1.27 7.65 -3.32
N SER A 14 0.05 7.12 -3.20
CA SER A 14 -0.22 5.70 -3.46
C SER A 14 0.15 5.29 -4.89
N GLY A 15 -0.22 6.12 -5.86
CA GLY A 15 0.07 5.89 -7.27
C GLY A 15 1.56 5.90 -7.58
N ALA A 16 2.35 6.74 -6.91
CA ALA A 16 3.80 6.78 -7.08
C ALA A 16 4.48 5.49 -6.62
N PHE A 17 4.09 4.92 -5.47
CA PHE A 17 4.63 3.64 -5.01
C PHE A 17 4.22 2.49 -5.93
N ILE A 18 2.93 2.39 -6.27
CA ILE A 18 2.41 1.34 -7.16
C ILE A 18 3.06 1.43 -8.54
N GLY A 19 3.14 2.65 -9.08
CA GLY A 19 3.78 2.93 -10.37
C GLY A 19 5.27 2.66 -10.35
N GLY A 20 5.96 2.97 -9.25
CA GLY A 20 7.37 2.65 -9.05
C GLY A 20 7.63 1.14 -9.16
N ILE A 21 6.84 0.32 -8.47
CA ILE A 21 6.93 -1.14 -8.57
C ILE A 21 6.70 -1.61 -10.00
N ALA A 22 5.68 -1.07 -10.69
CA ALA A 22 5.39 -1.44 -12.07
C ALA A 22 6.54 -1.10 -13.03
N ILE A 23 7.10 0.11 -12.92
CA ILE A 23 8.24 0.56 -13.73
C ILE A 23 9.48 -0.28 -13.45
N LEU A 24 9.81 -0.50 -12.17
CA LEU A 24 10.95 -1.33 -11.78
C LEU A 24 10.80 -2.76 -12.31
N THR A 25 9.62 -3.36 -12.17
CA THR A 25 9.33 -4.70 -12.69
C THR A 25 9.47 -4.75 -14.21
N ALA A 26 8.95 -3.75 -14.92
CA ALA A 26 9.08 -3.66 -16.37
C ALA A 26 10.56 -3.52 -16.82
N LEU A 27 11.37 -2.77 -16.09
CA LEU A 27 12.81 -2.66 -16.34
C LEU A 27 13.53 -4.01 -16.18
N MET A 28 13.10 -4.85 -15.24
CA MET A 28 13.71 -6.17 -15.05
C MET A 28 13.56 -7.08 -16.27
N VAL A 29 12.50 -6.92 -17.07
CA VAL A 29 12.32 -7.65 -18.34
C VAL A 29 13.46 -7.36 -19.32
N VAL A 30 14.05 -6.16 -19.27
CA VAL A 30 15.18 -5.78 -20.12
C VAL A 30 16.51 -6.20 -19.50
N ILE A 31 16.63 -6.14 -18.17
CA ILE A 31 17.87 -6.43 -17.42
C ILE A 31 18.16 -7.93 -17.38
N ALA A 32 17.14 -8.75 -17.13
CA ALA A 32 17.22 -10.20 -17.00
C ALA A 32 16.11 -10.84 -17.84
N PRO A 33 16.23 -10.82 -19.19
CA PRO A 33 15.14 -11.19 -20.10
C PRO A 33 14.81 -12.69 -20.10
N ASP A 34 15.73 -13.51 -19.61
CA ASP A 34 15.56 -14.96 -19.56
C ASP A 34 14.38 -15.35 -18.66
N MET A 35 13.57 -16.28 -19.16
CA MET A 35 12.39 -16.77 -18.45
C MET A 35 12.72 -18.05 -17.68
N VAL A 36 13.45 -17.87 -16.58
CA VAL A 36 13.72 -18.94 -15.62
C VAL A 36 12.70 -18.89 -14.49
N VAL A 37 12.01 -20.00 -14.25
CA VAL A 37 11.05 -20.11 -13.13
C VAL A 37 11.83 -20.44 -11.86
N PRO A 38 11.68 -19.65 -10.77
CA PRO A 38 12.38 -19.92 -9.52
C PRO A 38 11.99 -21.27 -8.91
N GLU A 39 12.87 -21.81 -8.06
CA GLU A 39 12.55 -23.01 -7.29
C GLU A 39 11.27 -22.81 -6.45
N PRO A 40 10.43 -23.85 -6.26
CA PRO A 40 9.13 -23.72 -5.62
C PRO A 40 9.16 -23.07 -4.22
N TRP A 41 10.24 -23.28 -3.46
CA TRP A 41 10.38 -22.67 -2.13
C TRP A 41 10.60 -21.15 -2.21
N VAL A 42 11.28 -20.64 -3.24
CA VAL A 42 11.47 -19.19 -3.47
C VAL A 42 10.12 -18.54 -3.74
N ILE A 43 9.29 -19.19 -4.58
CA ILE A 43 7.93 -18.75 -4.88
C ILE A 43 7.10 -18.70 -3.59
N ALA A 44 7.16 -19.75 -2.77
CA ALA A 44 6.44 -19.81 -1.50
C ALA A 44 6.86 -18.70 -0.53
N VAL A 45 8.17 -18.41 -0.43
CA VAL A 45 8.69 -17.32 0.41
C VAL A 45 8.21 -15.96 -0.09
N LEU A 46 8.33 -15.69 -1.40
CA LEU A 46 7.91 -14.41 -1.99
C LEU A 46 6.41 -14.16 -1.81
N LEU A 47 5.57 -15.14 -2.12
CA LEU A 47 4.13 -15.03 -1.91
C LEU A 47 3.76 -14.94 -0.43
N GLY A 48 4.50 -15.66 0.43
CA GLY A 48 4.38 -15.57 1.88
C GLY A 48 4.66 -14.15 2.39
N LEU A 49 5.70 -13.48 1.86
CA LEU A 49 6.01 -12.10 2.19
C LEU A 49 4.92 -11.13 1.73
N VAL A 50 4.36 -11.32 0.53
CA VAL A 50 3.21 -10.52 0.05
C VAL A 50 2.01 -10.69 0.99
N ALA A 51 1.68 -11.92 1.36
CA ALA A 51 0.58 -12.20 2.28
C ALA A 51 0.83 -11.59 3.66
N ALA A 52 2.05 -11.70 4.20
CA ALA A 52 2.44 -11.09 5.47
C ALA A 52 2.34 -9.56 5.42
N GLY A 53 2.80 -8.93 4.32
CA GLY A 53 2.68 -7.49 4.10
C GLY A 53 1.22 -7.03 4.02
N ALA A 54 0.35 -7.81 3.36
CA ALA A 54 -1.08 -7.55 3.30
C ALA A 54 -1.74 -7.61 4.69
N VAL A 55 -1.43 -8.65 5.48
CA VAL A 55 -1.94 -8.80 6.86
C VAL A 55 -1.44 -7.66 7.75
N LEU A 56 -0.14 -7.37 7.72
CA LEU A 56 0.44 -6.29 8.52
C LEU A 56 -0.15 -4.92 8.12
N SER A 57 -0.40 -4.68 6.83
CA SER A 57 -1.10 -3.48 6.37
C SER A 57 -2.50 -3.33 6.95
N LEU A 58 -3.24 -4.43 7.13
CA LEU A 58 -4.56 -4.40 7.77
C LEU A 58 -4.44 -4.12 9.28
N VAL A 59 -3.49 -4.75 9.95
CA VAL A 59 -3.22 -4.53 11.39
C VAL A 59 -2.86 -3.07 11.66
N LEU A 60 -2.04 -2.44 10.80
CA LEU A 60 -1.66 -1.04 10.91
C LEU A 60 -2.84 -0.06 10.86
N VAL A 61 -3.98 -0.41 10.25
CA VAL A 61 -5.17 0.44 10.33
C VAL A 61 -5.72 0.49 11.76
N GLY A 62 -5.63 -0.62 12.49
CA GLY A 62 -6.08 -0.71 13.88
C GLY A 62 -5.18 0.04 14.87
N THR A 63 -3.96 0.40 14.48
CA THR A 63 -3.06 1.23 15.31
C THR A 63 -3.33 2.72 15.17
N LEU A 64 -4.22 3.12 14.26
CA LEU A 64 -4.63 4.51 14.12
C LEU A 64 -5.34 4.97 15.40
N PRO A 65 -4.84 6.00 16.09
CA PRO A 65 -5.44 6.43 17.35
C PRO A 65 -6.81 7.07 17.10
N ALA A 66 -7.75 6.76 17.99
CA ALA A 66 -9.09 7.34 17.95
C ALA A 66 -9.03 8.88 17.91
N ALA A 67 -9.96 9.48 17.19
CA ALA A 67 -10.05 10.92 17.03
C ALA A 67 -10.73 11.56 18.25
N PRO A 68 -10.20 12.70 18.75
CA PRO A 68 -10.94 13.56 19.67
C PRO A 68 -12.25 14.04 19.03
N GLN A 69 -13.27 14.31 19.85
CA GLN A 69 -14.50 14.94 19.38
C GLN A 69 -14.19 16.33 18.80
N GLY A 70 -14.79 16.65 17.66
CA GLY A 70 -14.60 17.94 17.00
C GLY A 70 -13.26 18.11 16.27
N ALA A 71 -12.43 17.06 16.16
CA ALA A 71 -11.18 17.12 15.42
C ALA A 71 -11.38 17.61 13.98
N THR A 72 -10.49 18.50 13.55
CA THR A 72 -10.49 19.09 12.21
C THR A 72 -10.03 18.08 11.17
N LEU A 73 -10.44 18.27 9.91
CA LEU A 73 -10.02 17.39 8.80
C LEU A 73 -8.49 17.30 8.68
N THR A 74 -7.78 18.40 8.91
CA THR A 74 -6.31 18.45 8.86
C THR A 74 -5.67 17.58 9.94
N GLU A 75 -6.19 17.59 11.16
CA GLU A 75 -5.69 16.75 12.27
C GLU A 75 -5.97 15.26 12.03
N LEU A 76 -7.13 14.94 11.46
CA LEU A 76 -7.45 13.56 11.09
C LEU A 76 -6.53 13.06 9.98
N LEU A 77 -6.29 13.90 8.96
CA LEU A 77 -5.45 13.55 7.83
C LEU A 77 -4.00 13.33 8.21
N SER A 78 -3.42 14.14 9.10
CA SER A 78 -2.02 13.95 9.51
C SER A 78 -1.81 12.58 10.17
N LYS A 79 -2.75 12.14 11.01
CA LYS A 79 -2.76 10.81 11.63
C LYS A 79 -2.91 9.71 10.59
N VAL A 80 -3.87 9.85 9.67
CA VAL A 80 -4.12 8.87 8.61
C VAL A 80 -2.92 8.76 7.66
N GLN A 81 -2.29 9.87 7.30
CA GLN A 81 -1.17 9.91 6.36
C GLN A 81 0.05 9.18 6.92
N ALA A 82 0.36 9.32 8.21
CA ALA A 82 1.46 8.59 8.85
C ALA A 82 1.25 7.06 8.76
N VAL A 83 0.06 6.58 9.12
CA VAL A 83 -0.30 5.16 9.00
C VAL A 83 -0.31 4.71 7.53
N HIS A 84 -0.83 5.54 6.63
CA HIS A 84 -0.91 5.24 5.21
C HIS A 84 0.48 5.05 4.56
N ILE A 85 1.45 5.91 4.89
CA ILE A 85 2.83 5.77 4.43
C ILE A 85 3.44 4.46 4.92
N MET A 86 3.25 4.12 6.20
CA MET A 86 3.74 2.85 6.75
C MET A 86 3.12 1.64 6.04
N ARG A 87 1.82 1.72 5.73
CA ARG A 87 1.13 0.67 4.98
C ARG A 87 1.69 0.52 3.58
N LEU A 88 1.94 1.62 2.86
CA LEU A 88 2.58 1.60 1.54
C LEU A 88 3.95 0.89 1.61
N ALA A 89 4.83 1.33 2.52
CA ALA A 89 6.18 0.78 2.67
C ALA A 89 6.17 -0.73 3.00
N VAL A 90 5.32 -1.15 3.93
CA VAL A 90 5.20 -2.58 4.31
C VAL A 90 4.67 -3.43 3.15
N THR A 91 3.71 -2.92 2.38
CA THR A 91 3.18 -3.66 1.22
C THR A 91 4.13 -3.69 0.04
N GLU A 92 4.98 -2.68 -0.12
CA GLU A 92 5.98 -2.59 -1.18
C GLU A 92 7.20 -3.49 -0.92
N ALA A 93 7.59 -3.67 0.35
CA ALA A 93 8.79 -4.41 0.74
C ALA A 93 8.98 -5.78 0.05
N PRO A 94 7.95 -6.63 -0.13
CA PRO A 94 8.08 -7.90 -0.85
C PRO A 94 8.58 -7.75 -2.29
N ALA A 95 8.15 -6.70 -3.01
CA ALA A 95 8.60 -6.43 -4.37
C ALA A 95 10.08 -6.03 -4.40
N ILE A 96 10.51 -5.19 -3.46
CA ILE A 96 11.92 -4.80 -3.32
C ILE A 96 12.80 -6.00 -2.96
N ILE A 97 12.35 -6.84 -2.03
CA ILE A 97 13.05 -8.08 -1.66
C ILE A 97 13.20 -9.00 -2.87
N ALA A 98 12.16 -9.13 -3.70
CA ALA A 98 12.23 -9.94 -4.91
C ALA A 98 13.25 -9.43 -5.92
N ILE A 99 13.38 -8.10 -6.08
CA ILE A 99 14.43 -7.49 -6.92
C ILE A 99 15.81 -7.86 -6.38
N VAL A 100 16.03 -7.76 -5.06
CA VAL A 100 17.31 -8.14 -4.45
C VAL A 100 17.61 -9.62 -4.68
N LEU A 101 16.63 -10.50 -4.44
CA LEU A 101 16.79 -11.94 -4.63
C LEU A 101 17.08 -12.32 -6.09
N MET A 102 16.50 -11.61 -7.06
CA MET A 102 16.80 -11.81 -8.48
C MET A 102 18.29 -11.63 -8.78
N PHE A 103 18.94 -10.61 -8.21
CA PHE A 103 20.37 -10.36 -8.43
C PHE A 103 21.30 -11.30 -7.64
N LEU A 104 20.78 -11.97 -6.61
CA LEU A 104 21.53 -12.94 -5.82
C LEU A 104 21.39 -14.37 -6.35
N ALA A 105 20.43 -14.62 -7.24
CA ALA A 105 20.24 -15.92 -7.87
C ALA A 105 21.37 -16.24 -8.86
N GLU A 106 21.72 -17.52 -8.99
CA GLU A 106 22.69 -18.00 -9.99
C GLU A 106 22.22 -17.68 -11.41
N GLU A 107 20.91 -17.77 -11.64
CA GLU A 107 20.25 -17.41 -12.89
C GLU A 107 19.24 -16.26 -12.64
N PRO A 108 19.66 -14.99 -12.85
CA PRO A 108 18.77 -13.85 -12.74
C PRO A 108 17.62 -13.91 -13.75
N SER A 109 16.40 -13.69 -13.30
CA SER A 109 15.19 -13.76 -14.13
C SER A 109 14.15 -12.75 -13.66
N TRP A 110 13.59 -11.98 -14.61
CA TRP A 110 12.49 -11.04 -14.32
C TRP A 110 11.26 -11.73 -13.72
N VAL A 111 11.08 -13.03 -13.96
CA VAL A 111 9.99 -13.84 -13.42
C VAL A 111 10.03 -13.86 -11.89
N THR A 112 11.23 -13.92 -11.29
CA THR A 112 11.42 -13.86 -9.82
C THR A 112 10.81 -12.59 -9.24
N VAL A 113 10.99 -11.45 -9.92
CA VAL A 113 10.44 -10.16 -9.49
C VAL A 113 8.93 -10.11 -9.71
N ALA A 114 8.46 -10.55 -10.88
CA ALA A 114 7.05 -10.52 -11.23
C ALA A 114 6.17 -11.32 -10.26
N ILE A 115 6.67 -12.46 -9.74
CA ILE A 115 5.97 -13.31 -8.77
C ILE A 115 5.58 -12.54 -7.49
N ALA A 116 6.42 -11.63 -7.01
CA ALA A 116 6.10 -10.80 -5.85
C ALA A 116 5.42 -9.48 -6.26
N ALA A 117 5.94 -8.81 -7.28
CA ALA A 117 5.53 -7.48 -7.67
C ALA A 117 4.07 -7.40 -8.14
N VAL A 118 3.61 -8.36 -8.96
CA VAL A 118 2.24 -8.36 -9.47
C VAL A 118 1.21 -8.54 -8.34
N PRO A 119 1.31 -9.56 -7.47
CA PRO A 119 0.46 -9.66 -6.29
C PRO A 119 0.55 -8.45 -5.36
N THR A 120 1.75 -7.89 -5.15
CA THR A 120 1.93 -6.66 -4.35
C THR A 120 1.12 -5.49 -4.94
N ILE A 121 1.19 -5.25 -6.24
CA ILE A 121 0.41 -4.19 -6.91
C ILE A 121 -1.09 -4.41 -6.67
N VAL A 122 -1.57 -5.64 -6.83
CA VAL A 122 -2.98 -5.99 -6.57
C VAL A 122 -3.37 -5.71 -5.12
N VAL A 123 -2.54 -6.13 -4.16
CA VAL A 123 -2.74 -5.87 -2.73
C VAL A 123 -2.77 -4.37 -2.43
N MET A 124 -1.85 -3.60 -3.00
CA MET A 124 -1.80 -2.15 -2.80
C MET A 124 -3.03 -1.45 -3.38
N LEU A 125 -3.47 -1.84 -4.58
CA LEU A 125 -4.69 -1.32 -5.19
C LEU A 125 -5.95 -1.66 -4.37
N ALA A 126 -6.02 -2.88 -3.82
CA ALA A 126 -7.19 -3.36 -3.10
C ALA A 126 -7.25 -2.90 -1.64
N LEU A 127 -6.10 -2.77 -0.96
CA LEU A 127 -6.05 -2.53 0.48
C LEU A 127 -5.54 -1.15 0.85
N VAL A 128 -4.69 -0.53 0.04
CA VAL A 128 -3.99 0.70 0.42
C VAL A 128 -4.48 1.91 -0.38
N PHE A 129 -4.73 1.75 -1.68
CA PHE A 129 -5.16 2.86 -2.54
C PHE A 129 -6.43 3.53 -1.99
N PRO A 130 -6.49 4.87 -1.90
CA PRO A 130 -7.54 5.60 -1.20
C PRO A 130 -8.83 5.70 -2.03
N HIS A 131 -9.49 4.55 -2.19
CA HIS A 131 -10.88 4.43 -2.61
C HIS A 131 -11.82 4.44 -1.40
N GLU A 132 -13.12 4.58 -1.63
CA GLU A 132 -14.12 4.77 -0.57
C GLU A 132 -14.05 3.69 0.52
N GLY A 133 -13.96 2.41 0.14
CA GLY A 133 -13.81 1.30 1.10
C GLY A 133 -12.59 1.41 2.03
N VAL A 134 -11.44 1.86 1.53
CA VAL A 134 -10.23 2.06 2.36
C VAL A 134 -10.38 3.27 3.27
N LEU A 135 -10.95 4.37 2.76
CA LEU A 135 -11.24 5.57 3.56
C LEU A 135 -12.21 5.26 4.72
N ARG A 136 -13.25 4.45 4.46
CA ARG A 136 -14.19 3.98 5.50
C ARG A 136 -13.52 3.13 6.58
N ARG A 137 -12.48 2.37 6.25
CA ARG A 137 -11.69 1.63 7.26
C ARG A 137 -10.92 2.59 8.18
N TYR A 138 -10.33 3.64 7.62
CA TYR A 138 -9.69 4.68 8.42
C TYR A 138 -10.70 5.43 9.29
N GLU A 139 -11.86 5.80 8.73
CA GLU A 139 -12.94 6.43 9.49
C GLU A 139 -13.39 5.54 10.66
N LYS A 140 -13.61 4.24 10.43
CA LYS A 140 -13.97 3.30 11.51
C LYS A 140 -12.92 3.24 12.62
N ALA A 141 -11.63 3.31 12.27
CA ALA A 141 -10.55 3.33 13.26
C ALA A 141 -10.49 4.65 14.02
N LEU A 142 -10.68 5.80 13.34
CA LEU A 142 -10.79 7.11 13.99
C LEU A 142 -11.99 7.19 14.93
N ASP A 143 -13.13 6.61 14.52
CA ASP A 143 -14.38 6.63 15.26
C ASP A 143 -14.44 5.56 16.38
N ALA A 144 -13.39 4.75 16.54
CA ALA A 144 -13.34 3.70 17.56
C ALA A 144 -13.51 4.22 19.00
N GLY A 145 -13.19 5.49 19.24
CA GLY A 145 -13.40 6.18 20.53
C GLY A 145 -14.79 6.80 20.72
N GLY A 146 -15.76 6.51 19.83
CA GLY A 146 -17.13 7.04 19.90
C GLY A 146 -17.32 8.41 19.25
N ALA A 147 -16.29 8.96 18.62
CA ALA A 147 -16.42 10.14 17.77
C ALA A 147 -17.15 9.79 16.46
N ARG A 148 -17.79 10.79 15.83
CA ARG A 148 -18.32 10.69 14.47
C ARG A 148 -17.56 11.68 13.59
N THR A 149 -16.45 11.24 13.01
CA THR A 149 -15.56 12.15 12.29
C THR A 149 -16.09 12.57 10.92
N GLN A 150 -16.93 11.73 10.30
CA GLN A 150 -17.38 11.88 8.91
C GLN A 150 -16.18 12.01 7.95
N PHE A 151 -15.06 11.37 8.31
CA PHE A 151 -13.76 11.58 7.65
C PHE A 151 -13.82 11.31 6.15
N THR A 152 -14.42 10.19 5.76
CA THR A 152 -14.56 9.81 4.35
C THR A 152 -15.40 10.82 3.58
N ASP A 153 -16.52 11.25 4.15
CA ASP A 153 -17.45 12.15 3.48
C ASP A 153 -16.87 13.57 3.34
N LYS A 154 -16.13 14.05 4.34
CA LYS A 154 -15.36 15.30 4.26
C LYS A 154 -14.31 15.25 3.15
N LEU A 155 -13.54 14.16 3.05
CA LEU A 155 -12.52 13.97 2.00
C LEU A 155 -13.09 13.88 0.59
N LEU A 156 -14.26 13.26 0.46
CA LEU A 156 -14.97 13.14 -0.81
C LEU A 156 -15.75 14.43 -1.17
N GLY A 157 -15.75 15.44 -0.30
CA GLY A 157 -16.47 16.70 -0.50
C GLY A 157 -18.00 16.57 -0.42
N ARG A 158 -18.51 15.52 0.25
CA ARG A 158 -19.94 15.28 0.45
C ARG A 158 -20.51 16.10 1.63
N VAL A 159 -19.65 16.51 2.55
CA VAL A 159 -20.01 17.31 3.74
C VAL A 159 -18.91 18.35 3.98
N ALA A 160 -19.30 19.51 4.52
CA ALA A 160 -18.42 20.64 4.85
C ALA A 160 -17.53 20.36 6.07
#